data_AF-A0AAJ2QA74-F1
#
_entry.id   AF-A0AAJ2QA74-F1
#
_cell.length_a   1.000
_cell.length_b   1.000
_cell.length_c   1.000
_cell.angle_alpha   90.00
_cell.angle_beta   90.00
_cell.angle_gamma   90.00
#
_symmetry.space_group_name_H-M   'P 1'
#
loop_
_entity.id
_entity.type
_entity.pdbx_description
1 polymer ?
#
loop_
_entity_poly.entity_id
_entity_poly.type
_entity_poly.pdbx_seq_one_letter_code
_entity_poly.pdbx_strand_id
1 'polypeptide(L)'
;MTAIPGPLQSMVFRSADLPELFHHTDAVAVARQREAVNTTRGQLALLVLGTLPAALPWHAEIGSGIQLLDGIAVLAYLGVLIATYLASRRKAKSHWQLNRSAAEFIKSNCWRYAVHGSPFDSSVRHPEAVFASRLEEGLQELRKVGWNDPREEMADSGGVLITASMRELREKAFTVRKETYVRDRLIEQRRWYRRRMLVSRRGALVWSSTIAALTLPALVLAVLRTFGGAGSFALTGTFSAAAAACLAWNETRRHHPLVTAHSLVEEDLENMQAAMETTLTERQWAAAVFETERIVSPEHTDWLVRHRM
;
A
#
# COMPACT_ATOMS: atom_id res chain seq x y z
N MET A 1 3.51 -20.82 51.73
CA MET A 1 4.55 -20.73 50.68
C MET A 1 3.97 -19.95 49.52
N THR A 2 4.27 -18.66 49.47
CA THR A 2 3.89 -17.74 48.41
C THR A 2 4.69 -18.09 47.15
N ALA A 3 4.00 -18.49 46.09
CA ALA A 3 4.63 -18.73 44.80
C ALA A 3 5.22 -17.41 44.29
N ILE A 4 6.53 -17.41 44.06
CA ILE A 4 7.23 -16.33 43.35
C ILE A 4 6.63 -16.30 41.93
N PRO A 5 6.06 -15.19 41.46
CA PRO A 5 5.63 -15.10 40.08
C PRO A 5 6.86 -15.31 39.19
N GLY A 6 6.85 -16.37 38.39
CA GLY A 6 7.88 -16.62 37.39
C GLY A 6 8.06 -15.38 36.50
N PRO A 7 9.25 -15.19 35.90
CA PRO A 7 9.49 -14.05 35.03
C PRO A 7 8.36 -13.95 34.01
N LEU A 8 7.75 -12.77 33.87
CA LEU A 8 6.71 -12.47 32.89
C LEU A 8 7.22 -12.98 31.53
N GLN A 9 6.73 -14.14 31.09
CA GLN A 9 7.14 -14.71 29.80
C GLN A 9 6.64 -13.75 28.73
N SER A 10 7.54 -12.93 28.20
CA SER A 10 7.26 -12.01 27.11
C SER A 10 6.82 -12.84 25.91
N MET A 11 5.54 -12.75 25.55
CA MET A 11 5.04 -13.34 24.31
C MET A 11 5.38 -12.41 23.16
N VAL A 12 5.71 -12.98 21.99
CA VAL A 12 5.86 -12.24 20.74
C VAL A 12 4.68 -12.65 19.85
N PHE A 13 3.93 -11.67 19.34
CA PHE A 13 2.80 -11.93 18.45
C PHE A 13 2.97 -11.12 17.16
N ARG A 14 3.08 -11.82 16.03
CA ARG A 14 3.44 -11.23 14.72
C ARG A 14 2.38 -11.51 13.68
N SER A 15 2.53 -10.88 12.52
CA SER A 15 1.65 -11.14 11.38
C SER A 15 1.68 -12.60 10.91
N ALA A 16 2.74 -13.36 11.23
CA ALA A 16 2.86 -14.79 10.92
C ALA A 16 1.98 -15.70 11.80
N ASP A 17 1.49 -15.16 12.92
CA ASP A 17 0.61 -15.86 13.87
C ASP A 17 -0.88 -15.71 13.51
N LEU A 18 -1.18 -15.01 12.41
CA LEU A 18 -2.52 -14.70 11.96
C LEU A 18 -3.09 -15.85 11.11
N PRO A 19 -4.42 -15.90 10.92
CA PRO A 19 -5.07 -16.96 10.15
C PRO A 19 -4.58 -17.04 8.70
N GLU A 20 -4.67 -18.22 8.09
CA GLU A 20 -4.35 -18.43 6.67
C GLU A 20 -5.13 -17.50 5.74
N LEU A 21 -6.38 -17.17 6.12
CA LEU A 21 -7.21 -16.20 5.40
C LEU A 21 -6.54 -14.82 5.28
N PHE A 22 -5.88 -14.35 6.35
CA PHE A 22 -5.10 -13.11 6.30
C PHE A 22 -3.92 -13.25 5.32
N HIS A 23 -3.17 -14.35 5.40
CA HIS A 23 -2.00 -14.55 4.55
C HIS A 23 -2.35 -14.64 3.07
N HIS A 24 -3.43 -15.33 2.73
CA HIS A 24 -3.90 -15.44 1.35
C HIS A 24 -4.34 -14.07 0.82
N THR A 25 -5.19 -13.36 1.57
CA THR A 25 -5.69 -12.03 1.15
C THR A 25 -4.55 -11.00 1.03
N ASP A 26 -3.58 -10.99 1.95
CA ASP A 26 -2.42 -10.12 1.87
C ASP A 26 -1.52 -10.47 0.67
N ALA A 27 -1.29 -11.75 0.40
CA ALA A 27 -0.51 -12.19 -0.76
C ALA A 27 -1.15 -11.74 -2.09
N VAL A 28 -2.47 -11.90 -2.23
CA VAL A 28 -3.22 -11.42 -3.40
C VAL A 28 -3.14 -9.90 -3.49
N ALA A 29 -3.29 -9.17 -2.39
CA ALA A 29 -3.15 -7.71 -2.36
C ALA A 29 -1.77 -7.27 -2.89
N VAL A 30 -0.68 -7.88 -2.40
CA VAL A 30 0.69 -7.58 -2.84
C VAL A 30 0.90 -7.93 -4.32
N ALA A 31 0.40 -9.09 -4.78
CA ALA A 31 0.53 -9.49 -6.18
C ALA A 31 -0.17 -8.51 -7.13
N ARG A 32 -1.42 -8.12 -6.81
CA ARG A 32 -2.21 -7.17 -7.60
C ARG A 32 -1.64 -5.75 -7.56
N GLN A 33 -1.07 -5.34 -6.42
CA GLN A 33 -0.36 -4.08 -6.32
C GLN A 33 0.85 -4.05 -7.27
N ARG A 34 1.68 -5.11 -7.26
CA ARG A 34 2.84 -5.23 -8.13
C ARG A 34 2.43 -5.22 -9.60
N GLU A 35 1.38 -5.95 -9.95
CA GLU A 35 0.83 -5.99 -11.31
C GLU A 35 0.41 -4.57 -11.78
N ALA A 36 -0.37 -3.85 -10.98
CA ALA A 36 -0.83 -2.51 -11.31
C ALA A 36 0.36 -1.54 -11.49
N VAL A 37 1.31 -1.54 -10.55
CA VAL A 37 2.48 -0.66 -10.59
C VAL A 37 3.39 -0.99 -11.78
N ASN A 38 3.63 -2.26 -12.06
CA ASN A 38 4.46 -2.69 -13.20
C ASN A 38 3.81 -2.37 -14.54
N THR A 39 2.48 -2.47 -14.63
CA THR A 39 1.75 -2.12 -15.85
C THR A 39 1.88 -0.64 -16.16
N THR A 40 1.65 0.23 -15.16
CA THR A 40 1.86 1.68 -15.33
C THR A 40 3.30 2.00 -15.70
N ARG A 41 4.28 1.39 -15.02
CA ARG A 41 5.70 1.58 -15.35
C ARG A 41 6.03 1.16 -16.78
N GLY A 42 5.50 0.02 -17.24
CA GLY A 42 5.69 -0.47 -18.60
C GLY A 42 5.07 0.46 -19.65
N GLN A 43 3.85 0.94 -19.43
CA GLN A 43 3.19 1.89 -20.33
C GLN A 43 4.00 3.19 -20.47
N LEU A 44 4.45 3.76 -19.35
CA LEU A 44 5.27 4.97 -19.36
C LEU A 44 6.61 4.76 -20.07
N ALA A 45 7.27 3.62 -19.83
CA ALA A 45 8.51 3.28 -20.52
C ALA A 45 8.32 3.13 -22.04
N LEU A 46 7.26 2.43 -22.48
CA LEU A 46 6.93 2.29 -23.90
C LEU A 46 6.65 3.64 -24.56
N LEU A 47 5.91 4.53 -23.89
CA LEU A 47 5.65 5.88 -24.42
C LEU A 47 6.94 6.69 -24.62
N VAL A 48 7.91 6.59 -23.71
CA VAL A 48 9.21 7.24 -23.87
C VAL A 48 10.02 6.59 -25.00
N LEU A 49 10.10 5.26 -25.02
CA LEU A 49 10.82 4.51 -26.06
C LEU A 49 10.29 4.79 -27.47
N GLY A 50 8.97 4.97 -27.61
CA GLY A 50 8.32 5.30 -28.88
C GLY A 50 8.78 6.64 -29.47
N THR A 51 9.41 7.52 -28.69
CA THR A 51 9.94 8.80 -29.18
C THR A 51 11.38 8.73 -29.68
N LEU A 52 12.13 7.67 -29.34
CA LEU A 52 13.54 7.53 -29.70
C LEU A 52 13.79 7.49 -31.22
N PRO A 53 12.97 6.79 -32.03
CA PRO A 53 13.12 6.80 -33.49
C PRO A 53 13.15 8.21 -34.08
N ALA A 54 12.22 9.07 -33.66
CA ALA A 54 12.11 10.43 -34.15
C ALA A 54 13.27 11.34 -33.69
N ALA A 55 13.98 10.97 -32.63
CA ALA A 55 15.07 11.77 -32.06
C ALA A 55 16.43 11.46 -32.67
N LEU A 56 16.59 10.31 -33.34
CA LEU A 56 17.83 9.90 -33.99
C LEU A 56 17.92 10.52 -35.39
N PRO A 57 19.05 11.16 -35.76
CA PRO A 57 19.23 11.75 -37.09
C PRO A 57 19.41 10.72 -38.21
N TRP A 58 19.60 9.44 -37.85
CA TRP A 58 19.80 8.35 -38.79
C TRP A 58 18.46 7.81 -39.30
N HIS A 59 18.16 8.07 -40.57
CA HIS A 59 17.08 7.41 -41.29
C HIS A 59 17.65 6.12 -41.89
N ALA A 60 17.52 5.00 -41.18
CA ALA A 60 17.85 3.70 -41.73
C ALA A 60 16.74 3.27 -42.69
N GLU A 61 16.88 3.62 -43.96
CA GLU A 61 15.97 3.20 -45.03
C GLU A 61 16.23 1.74 -45.41
N ILE A 62 15.20 0.89 -45.35
CA ILE A 62 15.22 -0.46 -45.91
C ILE A 62 14.16 -0.50 -47.02
N GLY A 63 14.62 -0.44 -48.27
CA GLY A 63 13.74 -0.33 -49.44
C GLY A 63 13.04 1.03 -49.57
N SER A 64 12.20 1.17 -50.60
CA SER A 64 11.64 2.46 -51.06
C SER A 64 10.43 2.98 -50.25
N GLY A 65 10.32 2.71 -48.94
CA GLY A 65 9.20 3.27 -48.19
C GLY A 65 8.97 2.84 -46.74
N ILE A 66 9.77 1.93 -46.17
CA ILE A 66 9.62 1.52 -44.76
C ILE A 66 10.84 1.99 -43.97
N GLN A 67 10.62 2.97 -43.09
CA GLN A 67 11.62 3.38 -42.10
C GLN A 67 11.58 2.38 -40.94
N LEU A 68 12.60 1.53 -40.81
CA LEU A 68 12.64 0.45 -39.81
C LEU A 68 12.48 0.99 -38.37
N LEU A 69 12.97 2.21 -38.14
CA LEU A 69 12.90 2.90 -36.86
C LEU A 69 11.46 3.32 -36.51
N ASP A 70 10.63 3.70 -37.47
CA ASP A 70 9.21 4.01 -37.23
C ASP A 70 8.41 2.78 -36.81
N GLY A 71 8.84 1.58 -37.23
CA GLY A 71 8.31 0.31 -36.74
C GLY A 71 8.42 0.17 -35.22
N ILE A 72 9.47 0.71 -34.60
CA ILE A 72 9.64 0.69 -33.13
C ILE A 72 8.57 1.56 -32.47
N ALA A 73 8.30 2.74 -33.02
CA ALA A 73 7.25 3.62 -32.50
C ALA A 73 5.86 2.96 -32.60
N VAL A 74 5.55 2.34 -33.75
CA VAL A 74 4.31 1.58 -33.95
C VAL A 74 4.16 0.46 -32.93
N LEU A 75 5.20 -0.36 -32.73
CA LEU A 75 5.19 -1.44 -31.75
C LEU A 75 5.05 -0.92 -30.32
N ALA A 76 5.68 0.21 -29.98
CA ALA A 76 5.56 0.84 -28.68
C ALA A 76 4.12 1.29 -28.40
N TYR A 77 3.48 2.00 -29.34
CA TYR A 77 2.08 2.43 -29.21
C TYR A 77 1.12 1.23 -29.16
N LEU A 78 1.32 0.22 -30.00
CA LEU A 78 0.54 -1.01 -29.96
C LEU A 78 0.68 -1.71 -28.60
N GLY A 79 1.90 -1.78 -28.07
CA GLY A 79 2.17 -2.30 -26.73
C GLY A 79 1.44 -1.53 -25.63
N VAL A 80 1.41 -0.20 -25.69
CA VAL A 80 0.65 0.63 -24.75
C VAL A 80 -0.85 0.36 -24.86
N LEU A 81 -1.40 0.25 -26.07
CA LEU A 81 -2.82 -0.04 -26.29
C LEU A 81 -3.20 -1.42 -25.74
N ILE A 82 -2.40 -2.45 -26.04
CA ILE A 82 -2.60 -3.81 -25.52
C ILE A 82 -2.49 -3.81 -23.99
N ALA A 83 -1.45 -3.20 -23.43
CA ALA A 83 -1.27 -3.13 -21.98
C ALA A 83 -2.44 -2.41 -21.30
N THR A 84 -2.95 -1.33 -21.88
CA THR A 84 -4.11 -0.58 -21.38
C THR A 84 -5.38 -1.41 -21.44
N TYR A 85 -5.62 -2.12 -22.55
CA TYR A 85 -6.75 -3.02 -22.70
C TYR A 85 -6.72 -4.17 -21.69
N LEU A 86 -5.56 -4.81 -21.52
CA LEU A 86 -5.40 -5.88 -20.54
C LEU A 86 -5.54 -5.37 -19.10
N ALA A 87 -5.00 -4.18 -18.79
CA ALA A 87 -5.13 -3.56 -17.47
C ALA A 87 -6.59 -3.25 -17.11
N SER A 88 -7.37 -2.72 -18.06
CA SER A 88 -8.79 -2.41 -17.84
C SER A 88 -9.64 -3.66 -17.60
N ARG A 89 -9.29 -4.78 -18.26
CA ARG A 89 -9.92 -6.09 -18.04
C ARG A 89 -9.54 -6.72 -16.71
N ARG A 90 -8.25 -6.70 -16.35
CA ARG A 90 -7.74 -7.35 -15.13
C ARG A 90 -8.09 -6.59 -13.84
N LYS A 91 -8.40 -5.29 -13.91
CA LYS A 91 -8.80 -4.44 -12.77
C LYS A 91 -7.89 -4.57 -11.55
N ALA A 92 -6.59 -4.79 -11.77
CA ALA A 92 -5.62 -5.11 -10.71
C ALA A 92 -5.62 -4.09 -9.55
N LYS A 93 -5.79 -2.78 -9.86
CA LYS A 93 -5.88 -1.73 -8.84
C LYS A 93 -7.08 -1.91 -7.90
N SER A 94 -8.25 -2.25 -8.44
CA SER A 94 -9.47 -2.46 -7.64
C SER A 94 -9.33 -3.71 -6.78
N HIS A 95 -8.85 -4.83 -7.36
CA HIS A 95 -8.59 -6.05 -6.59
C HIS A 95 -7.53 -5.86 -5.50
N TRP A 96 -6.49 -5.07 -5.77
CA TRP A 96 -5.51 -4.68 -4.76
C TRP A 96 -6.18 -3.97 -3.57
N GLN A 97 -7.01 -2.96 -3.83
CA GLN A 97 -7.68 -2.21 -2.76
C GLN A 97 -8.61 -3.09 -1.92
N LEU A 98 -9.44 -3.91 -2.56
CA LEU A 98 -10.36 -4.80 -1.86
C LEU A 98 -9.64 -5.84 -1.00
N ASN A 99 -8.60 -6.50 -1.53
CA ASN A 99 -7.82 -7.46 -0.76
C ASN A 99 -7.00 -6.80 0.34
N ARG A 100 -6.50 -5.58 0.11
CA ARG A 100 -5.81 -4.79 1.13
C ARG A 100 -6.73 -4.44 2.29
N SER A 101 -7.96 -4.02 1.99
CA SER A 101 -8.99 -3.76 3.00
C SER A 101 -9.37 -5.02 3.76
N ALA A 102 -9.59 -6.14 3.08
CA ALA A 102 -9.88 -7.42 3.71
C ALA A 102 -8.75 -7.86 4.66
N ALA A 103 -7.49 -7.82 4.20
CA ALA A 103 -6.33 -8.20 5.00
C ALA A 103 -6.18 -7.35 6.26
N GLU A 104 -6.30 -6.02 6.15
CA GLU A 104 -6.24 -5.14 7.33
C GLU A 104 -7.44 -5.29 8.26
N PHE A 105 -8.63 -5.54 7.71
CA PHE A 105 -9.83 -5.81 8.52
C PHE A 105 -9.68 -7.11 9.33
N ILE A 106 -9.22 -8.19 8.70
CA ILE A 106 -8.94 -9.48 9.37
C ILE A 106 -7.87 -9.26 10.45
N LYS A 107 -6.73 -8.67 10.08
CA LYS A 107 -5.61 -8.41 10.99
C LYS A 107 -6.03 -7.59 12.20
N SER A 108 -6.79 -6.52 11.99
CA SER A 108 -7.29 -5.66 13.05
C SER A 108 -8.20 -6.41 14.02
N ASN A 109 -9.15 -7.21 13.50
CA ASN A 109 -10.01 -8.05 14.34
C ASN A 109 -9.20 -9.11 15.11
N CYS A 110 -8.20 -9.73 14.49
CA CYS A 110 -7.34 -10.71 15.17
C CYS A 110 -6.60 -10.09 16.35
N TRP A 111 -6.01 -8.91 16.17
CA TRP A 111 -5.36 -8.18 17.26
C TRP A 111 -6.34 -7.81 18.36
N ARG A 112 -7.49 -7.22 18.01
CA ARG A 112 -8.54 -6.86 18.99
C ARG A 112 -9.02 -8.08 19.77
N TYR A 113 -9.23 -9.21 19.11
CA TYR A 113 -9.59 -10.46 19.77
C TYR A 113 -8.49 -10.92 20.73
N ALA A 114 -7.25 -10.98 20.27
CA ALA A 114 -6.14 -11.53 21.04
C ALA A 114 -5.82 -10.70 22.29
N VAL A 115 -6.07 -9.39 22.27
CA VAL A 115 -5.69 -8.51 23.40
C VAL A 115 -6.87 -8.04 24.25
N HIS A 116 -8.10 -8.49 24.02
CA HIS A 116 -9.33 -7.98 24.67
C HIS A 116 -9.67 -6.52 24.28
N GLY A 117 -9.39 -6.16 23.03
CA GLY A 117 -9.89 -4.94 22.39
C GLY A 117 -11.39 -5.02 22.11
N SER A 118 -12.10 -3.89 22.12
CA SER A 118 -13.54 -3.85 21.79
C SER A 118 -13.78 -4.36 20.37
N PRO A 119 -14.83 -5.18 20.08
CA PRO A 119 -15.91 -5.62 20.99
C PRO A 119 -15.62 -6.96 21.68
N PHE A 120 -14.36 -7.36 21.85
CA PHE A 120 -13.95 -8.66 22.41
C PHE A 120 -13.38 -8.53 23.84
N ASP A 121 -13.85 -7.53 24.58
CA ASP A 121 -13.37 -7.24 25.93
C ASP A 121 -13.69 -8.38 26.92
N SER A 122 -13.15 -8.27 28.14
CA SER A 122 -13.26 -9.31 29.17
C SER A 122 -14.69 -9.58 29.63
N SER A 123 -15.66 -8.69 29.37
CA SER A 123 -17.07 -8.90 29.76
C SER A 123 -17.83 -9.85 28.82
N VAL A 124 -17.28 -10.12 27.64
CA VAL A 124 -17.93 -10.95 26.62
C VAL A 124 -17.77 -12.44 26.95
N ARG A 125 -18.88 -13.15 27.12
CA ARG A 125 -18.88 -14.59 27.45
C ARG A 125 -18.36 -15.49 26.33
N HIS A 126 -18.75 -15.21 25.08
CA HIS A 126 -18.39 -16.02 23.91
C HIS A 126 -17.66 -15.16 22.86
N PRO A 127 -16.43 -14.71 23.14
CA PRO A 127 -15.69 -13.80 22.27
C PRO A 127 -15.40 -14.41 20.88
N GLU A 128 -15.31 -15.74 20.81
CA GLU A 128 -15.09 -16.48 19.57
C GLU A 128 -16.28 -16.39 18.62
N ALA A 129 -17.51 -16.49 19.15
CA ALA A 129 -18.74 -16.34 18.37
C ALA A 129 -18.90 -14.90 17.88
N VAL A 130 -18.59 -13.91 18.73
CA VAL A 130 -18.60 -12.50 18.33
C VAL A 130 -17.54 -12.25 17.26
N PHE A 131 -16.34 -12.83 17.39
CA PHE A 131 -15.28 -12.71 16.39
C PHE A 131 -15.71 -13.28 15.04
N ALA A 132 -16.26 -14.50 15.02
CA ALA A 132 -16.76 -15.13 13.81
C ALA A 132 -17.86 -14.30 13.13
N SER A 133 -18.86 -13.81 13.89
CA SER A 133 -19.95 -12.96 13.36
C SER A 133 -19.40 -11.67 12.76
N ARG A 134 -18.54 -10.95 13.51
CA ARG A 134 -17.98 -9.66 13.07
C ARG A 134 -17.11 -9.80 11.83
N LEU A 135 -16.31 -10.86 11.78
CA LEU A 135 -15.46 -11.13 10.64
C LEU A 135 -16.32 -11.43 9.40
N GLU A 136 -17.32 -12.30 9.54
CA GLU A 136 -18.21 -12.66 8.45
C GLU A 136 -19.04 -11.47 7.95
N GLU A 137 -19.62 -10.67 8.84
CA GLU A 137 -20.35 -9.44 8.50
C GLU A 137 -19.48 -8.47 7.67
N GLY A 138 -18.26 -8.17 8.14
CA GLY A 138 -17.38 -7.23 7.45
C GLY A 138 -16.87 -7.75 6.11
N LEU A 139 -16.56 -9.05 6.03
CA LEU A 139 -16.15 -9.69 4.79
C LEU A 139 -17.31 -9.77 3.78
N GLN A 140 -18.56 -9.97 4.24
CA GLN A 140 -19.73 -9.92 3.38
C GLN A 140 -19.95 -8.54 2.74
N GLU A 141 -19.70 -7.44 3.47
CA GLU A 141 -19.75 -6.10 2.87
C GLU A 141 -18.69 -5.93 1.77
N LEU A 142 -17.50 -6.48 1.95
CA LEU A 142 -16.47 -6.49 0.91
C LEU A 142 -16.87 -7.36 -0.30
N ARG A 143 -17.53 -8.51 -0.08
CA ARG A 143 -18.04 -9.38 -1.15
C ARG A 143 -19.06 -8.65 -2.02
N LYS A 144 -19.96 -7.86 -1.43
CA LYS A 144 -20.96 -7.05 -2.17
C LYS A 144 -20.34 -6.08 -3.18
N VAL A 145 -19.12 -5.60 -2.91
CA VAL A 145 -18.40 -4.67 -3.79
C VAL A 145 -17.33 -5.35 -4.67
N GLY A 146 -17.35 -6.68 -4.75
CA GLY A 146 -16.54 -7.46 -5.68
C GLY A 146 -15.21 -8.00 -5.11
N TRP A 147 -15.09 -8.10 -3.78
CA TRP A 147 -14.01 -8.89 -3.19
C TRP A 147 -14.32 -10.38 -3.33
N ASN A 148 -13.37 -11.15 -3.83
CA ASN A 148 -13.49 -12.60 -3.98
C ASN A 148 -12.99 -13.27 -2.71
N ASP A 149 -13.84 -14.08 -2.08
CA ASP A 149 -13.50 -14.79 -0.87
C ASP A 149 -12.67 -16.03 -1.20
N PRO A 150 -11.39 -16.11 -0.78
CA PRO A 150 -10.55 -17.25 -1.12
C PRO A 150 -11.04 -18.56 -0.49
N ARG A 151 -11.91 -18.50 0.53
CA ARG A 151 -12.53 -19.70 1.12
C ARG A 151 -13.41 -20.45 0.13
N GLU A 152 -13.96 -19.78 -0.88
CA GLU A 152 -14.77 -20.40 -1.94
C GLU A 152 -13.94 -21.31 -2.85
N GLU A 153 -12.66 -20.98 -3.06
CA GLU A 153 -11.71 -21.77 -3.86
C GLU A 153 -10.99 -22.83 -3.00
N MET A 154 -10.88 -22.57 -1.68
CA MET A 154 -10.21 -23.43 -0.70
C MET A 154 -11.19 -24.39 0.00
N ALA A 155 -12.07 -25.06 -0.77
CA ALA A 155 -13.24 -25.81 -0.29
C ALA A 155 -12.99 -26.85 0.81
N ASP A 156 -11.74 -27.32 1.01
CA ASP A 156 -11.35 -28.27 2.06
C ASP A 156 -10.58 -27.64 3.24
N SER A 157 -10.16 -26.37 3.13
CA SER A 157 -9.18 -25.82 4.08
C SER A 157 -9.80 -25.01 5.21
N GLY A 158 -11.03 -24.50 5.07
CA GLY A 158 -11.83 -23.84 6.13
C GLY A 158 -11.01 -23.20 7.25
N GLY A 159 -9.97 -22.42 6.87
CA GLY A 159 -8.77 -22.25 7.68
C GLY A 159 -9.11 -21.77 9.09
N VAL A 160 -8.37 -22.27 10.09
CA VAL A 160 -8.58 -21.91 11.50
C VAL A 160 -8.56 -20.38 11.66
N LEU A 161 -9.73 -19.78 11.82
CA LEU A 161 -9.91 -18.31 11.89
C LEU A 161 -9.38 -17.71 13.20
N ILE A 162 -9.29 -18.51 14.25
CA ILE A 162 -8.72 -18.13 15.55
C ILE A 162 -7.55 -19.07 15.84
N THR A 163 -6.33 -18.59 15.58
CA THR A 163 -5.10 -19.37 15.70
C THR A 163 -4.76 -19.70 17.16
N ALA A 164 -3.90 -20.69 17.38
CA ALA A 164 -3.43 -21.05 18.71
C ALA A 164 -2.72 -19.87 19.40
N SER A 165 -1.84 -19.16 18.67
CA SER A 165 -1.15 -17.95 19.18
C SER A 165 -2.14 -16.84 19.59
N MET A 166 -3.25 -16.67 18.87
CA MET A 166 -4.29 -15.69 19.25
C MET A 166 -4.96 -16.06 20.59
N ARG A 167 -5.27 -17.35 20.80
CA ARG A 167 -5.85 -17.83 22.06
C ARG A 167 -4.85 -17.74 23.20
N GLU A 168 -3.60 -18.13 22.95
CA GLU A 168 -2.53 -18.07 23.94
C GLU A 168 -2.32 -16.62 24.43
N LEU A 169 -2.25 -15.65 23.51
CA LEU A 169 -2.12 -14.24 23.91
C LEU A 169 -3.32 -13.76 24.71
N ARG A 170 -4.53 -14.18 24.32
CA ARG A 170 -5.79 -13.83 25.00
C ARG A 170 -5.81 -14.33 26.44
N GLU A 171 -5.28 -15.52 26.70
CA GLU A 171 -5.21 -16.12 28.04
C GLU A 171 -4.16 -15.49 28.96
N LYS A 172 -3.22 -14.68 28.42
CA LYS A 172 -2.22 -14.01 29.26
C LYS A 172 -2.83 -12.92 30.14
N ALA A 173 -2.12 -12.64 31.23
CA ALA A 173 -2.42 -11.51 32.10
C ALA A 173 -2.44 -10.18 31.33
N PHE A 174 -3.22 -9.21 31.83
CA PHE A 174 -3.39 -7.90 31.21
C PHE A 174 -2.05 -7.20 30.88
N THR A 175 -1.09 -7.24 31.80
CA THR A 175 0.23 -6.63 31.61
C THR A 175 0.98 -7.19 30.40
N VAL A 176 0.94 -8.51 30.21
CA VAL A 176 1.58 -9.19 29.07
C VAL A 176 0.85 -8.86 27.77
N ARG A 177 -0.49 -8.88 27.76
CA ARG A 177 -1.29 -8.48 26.59
C ARG A 177 -1.01 -7.03 26.17
N LYS A 178 -0.99 -6.13 27.15
CA LYS A 178 -0.69 -4.71 26.97
C LYS A 178 0.69 -4.49 26.38
N GLU A 179 1.72 -5.08 26.99
CA GLU A 179 3.10 -4.96 26.51
C GLU A 179 3.26 -5.52 25.10
N THR A 180 2.69 -6.71 24.84
CA THR A 180 2.73 -7.35 23.52
C THR A 180 2.08 -6.46 22.46
N TYR A 181 0.89 -5.91 22.73
CA TYR A 181 0.21 -5.01 21.80
C TYR A 181 1.01 -3.73 21.53
N VAL A 182 1.48 -3.06 22.58
CA VAL A 182 2.23 -1.81 22.44
C VAL A 182 3.52 -2.04 21.63
N ARG A 183 4.26 -3.10 21.97
CA ARG A 183 5.54 -3.41 21.33
C ARG A 183 5.39 -3.91 19.90
N ASP A 184 4.56 -4.93 19.70
CA ASP A 184 4.53 -5.71 18.46
C ASP A 184 3.51 -5.16 17.45
N ARG A 185 2.49 -4.42 17.88
CA ARG A 185 1.51 -3.77 16.99
C ARG A 185 1.71 -2.27 16.92
N LEU A 186 1.56 -1.54 18.03
CA LEU A 186 1.51 -0.08 18.00
C LEU A 186 2.86 0.54 17.57
N ILE A 187 3.95 0.17 18.23
CA ILE A 187 5.30 0.69 17.92
C ILE A 187 5.73 0.28 16.51
N GLU A 188 5.41 -0.95 16.09
CA GLU A 188 5.66 -1.42 14.73
C GLU A 188 4.94 -0.54 13.69
N GLN A 189 3.65 -0.26 13.89
CA GLN A 189 2.85 0.60 13.03
C GLN A 189 3.39 2.03 12.99
N ARG A 190 3.67 2.64 14.15
CA ARG A 190 4.26 3.99 14.22
C ARG A 190 5.57 4.07 13.43
N ARG A 191 6.47 3.11 13.63
CA ARG A 191 7.74 3.03 12.87
C ARG A 191 7.50 2.84 11.37
N TRP A 192 6.49 2.06 10.98
CA TRP A 192 6.13 1.86 9.59
C TRP A 192 5.64 3.16 8.94
N TYR A 193 4.71 3.88 9.58
CA TYR A 193 4.20 5.16 9.09
C TYR A 193 5.30 6.21 8.98
N ARG A 194 6.16 6.33 10.00
CA ARG A 194 7.33 7.22 9.98
C ARG A 194 8.27 6.92 8.81
N ARG A 195 8.63 5.64 8.61
CA ARG A 195 9.47 5.22 7.47
C ARG A 195 8.79 5.54 6.14
N ARG A 196 7.48 5.30 6.03
CA ARG A 196 6.71 5.53 4.80
C ARG A 196 6.64 7.01 4.46
N MET A 197 6.43 7.88 5.44
CA MET A 197 6.53 9.33 5.30
C MET A 197 7.90 9.75 4.77
N LEU A 198 9.00 9.28 5.39
CA LEU A 198 10.37 9.67 4.99
C LEU A 198 10.69 9.23 3.55
N VAL A 199 10.28 8.02 3.16
CA VAL A 199 10.43 7.53 1.78
C VAL A 199 9.62 8.37 0.80
N SER A 200 8.39 8.75 1.16
CA SER A 200 7.57 9.63 0.31
C SER A 200 8.15 11.04 0.17
N ARG A 201 8.71 11.63 1.23
CA ARG A 201 9.41 12.92 1.16
C ARG A 201 10.60 12.89 0.21
N ARG A 202 11.46 11.85 0.34
CA ARG A 202 12.59 11.65 -0.57
C ARG A 202 12.12 11.43 -2.00
N GLY A 203 11.07 10.64 -2.20
CA GLY A 203 10.46 10.42 -3.51
C GLY A 203 9.99 11.73 -4.16
N ALA A 204 9.28 12.59 -3.42
CA ALA A 204 8.83 13.88 -3.94
C ALA A 204 9.99 14.74 -4.45
N LEU A 205 11.08 14.83 -3.69
CA LEU A 205 12.28 15.59 -4.08
C LEU A 205 12.97 14.98 -5.30
N VAL A 206 13.18 13.66 -5.31
CA VAL A 206 13.83 12.97 -6.44
C VAL A 206 13.05 13.18 -7.73
N TRP A 207 11.72 13.02 -7.70
CA TRP A 207 10.91 13.16 -8.90
C TRP A 207 10.74 14.60 -9.35
N SER A 208 10.60 15.57 -8.44
CA SER A 208 10.56 16.99 -8.83
C SER A 208 11.89 17.45 -9.45
N SER A 209 13.03 17.04 -8.88
CA SER A 209 14.34 17.30 -9.46
C SER A 209 14.54 16.60 -10.81
N THR A 210 14.07 15.36 -10.96
CA THR A 210 14.16 14.62 -12.22
C THR A 210 13.33 15.29 -13.32
N ILE A 211 12.11 15.73 -13.01
CA ILE A 211 11.27 16.46 -13.96
C ILE A 211 11.97 17.76 -14.39
N ALA A 212 12.51 18.54 -13.45
CA ALA A 212 13.25 19.76 -13.76
C ALA A 212 14.51 19.49 -14.62
N ALA A 213 15.26 18.43 -14.30
CA ALA A 213 16.45 18.03 -15.05
C ALA A 213 16.14 17.57 -16.48
N LEU A 214 14.93 17.07 -16.74
CA LEU A 214 14.47 16.69 -18.09
C LEU A 214 13.87 17.87 -18.86
N THR A 215 13.14 18.77 -18.18
CA THR A 215 12.50 19.91 -18.84
C THR A 215 13.48 21.04 -19.18
N LEU A 216 14.52 21.26 -18.36
CA LEU A 216 15.51 22.32 -18.62
C LEU A 216 16.26 22.11 -19.95
N PRO A 217 16.84 20.94 -20.26
CA PRO A 217 17.44 20.70 -21.57
C PRO A 217 16.44 20.83 -22.72
N ALA A 218 15.21 20.34 -22.55
CA ALA A 218 14.16 20.49 -23.57
C ALA A 218 13.87 21.97 -23.87
N LEU A 219 13.79 22.80 -22.83
CA LEU A 219 13.60 24.25 -22.95
C LEU A 219 14.78 24.90 -23.66
N VAL A 220 16.01 24.61 -23.26
CA VAL A 220 17.22 25.17 -23.89
C VAL A 220 17.28 24.81 -25.37
N LEU A 221 17.05 23.54 -25.72
CA LEU A 221 17.03 23.09 -27.12
C LEU A 221 15.91 23.78 -27.93
N ALA A 222 14.73 23.95 -27.34
CA ALA A 222 13.62 24.64 -27.98
C ALA A 222 13.96 26.12 -28.27
N VAL A 223 14.59 26.81 -27.30
CA VAL A 223 15.03 28.20 -27.46
C VAL A 223 16.11 28.32 -28.54
N LEU A 224 17.14 27.48 -28.50
CA LEU A 224 18.21 27.49 -29.51
C LEU A 224 17.67 27.25 -30.92
N ARG A 225 16.71 26.32 -31.08
CA ARG A 225 16.05 26.06 -32.36
C ARG A 225 15.27 27.28 -32.86
N THR A 226 14.57 27.99 -31.98
CA THR A 226 13.83 29.22 -32.32
C THR A 226 14.75 30.31 -32.87
N PHE A 227 15.99 30.41 -32.38
CA PHE A 227 16.97 31.40 -32.83
C PHE A 227 17.95 30.88 -33.91
N GLY A 228 17.65 29.73 -34.52
CA GLY A 228 18.45 29.17 -35.64
C GLY A 228 19.80 28.56 -35.23
N GLY A 229 20.06 28.37 -33.94
CA GLY A 229 21.35 27.93 -33.41
C GLY A 229 21.53 26.42 -33.25
N ALA A 230 20.54 25.59 -33.60
CA ALA A 230 20.60 24.13 -33.42
C ALA A 230 20.37 23.36 -34.72
N GLY A 231 21.23 22.38 -35.00
CA GLY A 231 21.02 21.36 -36.04
C GLY A 231 19.78 20.49 -35.75
N SER A 232 19.40 19.65 -36.70
CA SER A 232 18.15 18.85 -36.75
C SER A 232 18.00 17.76 -35.67
N PHE A 233 18.56 17.91 -34.48
CA PHE A 233 18.36 16.98 -33.37
C PHE A 233 16.97 17.17 -32.76
N ALA A 234 16.07 16.21 -33.01
CA ALA A 234 14.71 16.19 -32.45
C ALA A 234 14.66 15.65 -31.00
N LEU A 235 15.76 15.75 -30.25
CA LEU A 235 15.86 15.31 -28.85
C LEU A 235 14.89 16.02 -27.90
N THR A 236 14.43 17.24 -28.25
CA THR A 236 13.43 17.99 -27.50
C THR A 236 12.16 17.15 -27.25
N GLY A 237 11.71 16.37 -28.25
CA GLY A 237 10.53 15.51 -28.14
C GLY A 237 10.72 14.41 -27.10
N THR A 238 11.86 13.72 -27.12
CA THR A 238 12.18 12.66 -26.15
C THR A 238 12.31 13.19 -24.74
N PHE A 239 13.02 14.31 -24.53
CA PHE A 239 13.13 14.91 -23.19
C PHE A 239 11.76 15.33 -22.65
N SER A 240 10.89 15.89 -23.50
CA SER A 240 9.54 16.28 -23.12
C SER A 240 8.66 15.07 -22.76
N ALA A 241 8.73 14.00 -23.56
CA ALA A 241 8.02 12.75 -23.28
C ALA A 241 8.52 12.07 -21.99
N ALA A 242 9.84 12.06 -21.76
CA ALA A 242 10.42 11.56 -20.52
C ALA A 242 9.97 12.38 -19.30
N ALA A 243 9.96 13.72 -19.41
CA ALA A 243 9.46 14.60 -18.35
C ALA A 243 7.97 14.35 -18.06
N ALA A 244 7.14 14.23 -19.09
CA ALA A 244 5.72 13.93 -18.96
C ALA A 244 5.49 12.55 -18.33
N ALA A 245 6.28 11.54 -18.69
CA ALA A 245 6.23 10.22 -18.08
C ALA A 245 6.64 10.25 -16.60
N CYS A 246 7.69 11.00 -16.24
CA CYS A 246 8.09 11.22 -14.85
C CYS A 246 7.00 11.93 -14.04
N LEU A 247 6.34 12.93 -14.65
CA LEU A 247 5.21 13.63 -14.03
C LEU A 247 4.02 12.68 -13.79
N ALA A 248 3.62 11.90 -14.80
CA ALA A 248 2.54 10.92 -14.68
C ALA A 248 2.85 9.83 -13.63
N TRP A 249 4.11 9.41 -13.55
CA TRP A 249 4.57 8.52 -12.49
C TRP A 249 4.49 9.16 -11.11
N ASN A 250 4.93 10.41 -10.98
CA ASN A 250 4.85 11.16 -9.72
C ASN A 250 3.40 11.30 -9.24
N GLU A 251 2.48 11.64 -10.14
CA GLU A 251 1.03 11.71 -9.86
C GLU A 251 0.44 10.35 -9.44
N THR A 252 0.94 9.26 -10.03
CA THR A 252 0.54 7.90 -9.62
C THR A 252 1.00 7.59 -8.18
N ARG A 253 2.17 8.08 -7.77
CA ARG A 253 2.77 7.81 -6.46
C ARG A 253 2.21 8.70 -5.34
N ARG A 254 1.60 9.84 -5.65
CA ARG A 254 0.91 10.74 -4.71
C ARG A 254 1.74 11.06 -3.46
N HIS A 255 3.01 11.43 -3.64
CA HIS A 255 3.94 11.60 -2.54
C HIS A 255 3.52 12.67 -1.53
N HIS A 256 3.10 13.85 -1.98
CA HIS A 256 2.64 14.93 -1.10
C HIS A 256 1.44 14.50 -0.25
N PRO A 257 0.37 13.94 -0.84
CA PRO A 257 -0.74 13.43 -0.06
C PRO A 257 -0.37 12.44 1.05
N LEU A 258 0.51 11.50 0.71
CA LEU A 258 0.94 10.45 1.63
C LEU A 258 1.83 10.98 2.75
N VAL A 259 2.62 12.04 2.52
CA VAL A 259 3.44 12.65 3.58
C VAL A 259 2.55 13.23 4.67
N THR A 260 1.53 14.01 4.31
CA THR A 260 0.61 14.64 5.26
C THR A 260 -0.22 13.62 6.02
N ALA A 261 -0.81 12.66 5.31
CA ALA A 261 -1.64 11.64 5.95
C ALA A 261 -0.82 10.76 6.91
N HIS A 262 0.38 10.34 6.52
CA HIS A 262 1.23 9.50 7.37
C HIS A 262 1.86 10.25 8.55
N SER A 263 2.13 11.55 8.45
CA SER A 263 2.62 12.33 9.60
C SER A 263 1.55 12.47 10.67
N LEU A 264 0.29 12.68 10.28
CA LEU A 264 -0.83 12.76 11.21
C LEU A 264 -1.07 11.42 11.92
N VAL A 265 -1.07 10.32 11.16
CA VAL A 265 -1.21 8.98 11.76
C VAL A 265 -0.03 8.66 12.68
N GLU A 266 1.20 9.06 12.35
CA GLU A 266 2.35 8.87 13.25
C GLU A 266 2.14 9.62 14.58
N GLU A 267 1.72 10.89 14.52
CA GLU A 267 1.46 11.73 15.69
C GLU A 267 0.33 11.17 16.56
N ASP A 268 -0.78 10.74 15.95
CA ASP A 268 -1.89 10.10 16.65
C ASP A 268 -1.44 8.80 17.35
N LEU A 269 -0.61 7.99 16.70
CA LEU A 269 -0.06 6.77 17.28
C LEU A 269 0.96 7.05 18.40
N GLU A 270 1.73 8.12 18.30
CA GLU A 270 2.63 8.56 19.38
C GLU A 270 1.86 8.98 20.63
N ASN A 271 0.80 9.78 20.45
CA ASN A 271 -0.09 10.18 21.53
C ASN A 271 -0.77 8.97 22.18
N MET A 272 -1.24 8.02 21.36
CA MET A 272 -1.83 6.77 21.84
C MET A 272 -0.82 5.89 22.58
N GLN A 273 0.44 5.83 22.12
CA GLN A 273 1.51 5.14 22.82
C GLN A 273 1.71 5.71 24.23
N ALA A 274 1.87 7.03 24.33
CA ALA A 274 2.10 7.71 25.59
C ALA A 274 0.95 7.45 26.58
N ALA A 275 -0.31 7.52 26.11
CA ALA A 275 -1.48 7.20 26.92
C ALA A 275 -1.52 5.72 27.35
N MET A 276 -1.20 4.80 26.44
CA MET A 276 -1.17 3.36 26.73
C MET A 276 -0.12 3.03 27.77
N GLU A 277 1.06 3.63 27.72
CA GLU A 277 2.14 3.35 28.67
C GLU A 277 1.88 3.93 30.06
N THR A 278 1.25 5.11 30.15
CA THR A 278 1.20 5.88 31.41
C THR A 278 -0.15 5.89 32.12
N THR A 279 -1.25 6.15 31.40
CA THR A 279 -2.53 6.54 32.01
C THR A 279 -3.62 5.48 31.86
N LEU A 280 -3.48 4.54 30.93
CA LEU A 280 -4.54 3.59 30.60
C LEU A 280 -4.66 2.43 31.60
N THR A 281 -5.85 2.33 32.18
CA THR A 281 -6.30 1.22 33.04
C THR A 281 -6.92 0.10 32.20
N GLU A 282 -7.06 -1.11 32.78
CA GLU A 282 -7.70 -2.24 32.10
C GLU A 282 -9.15 -1.94 31.68
N ARG A 283 -9.87 -1.10 32.42
CA ARG A 283 -11.25 -0.70 32.08
C ARG A 283 -11.33 0.08 30.76
N GLN A 284 -10.30 0.87 30.43
CA GLN A 284 -10.27 1.71 29.23
C GLN A 284 -9.55 1.01 28.06
N TRP A 285 -8.90 -0.12 28.32
CA TRP A 285 -8.09 -0.85 27.35
C TRP A 285 -8.84 -1.20 26.08
N ALA A 286 -10.04 -1.75 26.21
CA ALA A 286 -10.82 -2.23 25.08
C ALA A 286 -11.12 -1.11 24.06
N ALA A 287 -11.48 0.09 24.56
CA ALA A 287 -11.74 1.27 23.74
C ALA A 287 -10.44 1.85 23.15
N ALA A 288 -9.35 1.89 23.92
CA ALA A 288 -8.07 2.38 23.44
C ALA A 288 -7.51 1.54 22.28
N VAL A 289 -7.60 0.21 22.37
CA VAL A 289 -7.23 -0.70 21.28
C VAL A 289 -8.11 -0.46 20.06
N PHE A 290 -9.42 -0.30 20.24
CA PHE A 290 -10.34 0.01 19.13
C PHE A 290 -9.96 1.32 18.42
N GLU A 291 -9.71 2.40 19.15
CA GLU A 291 -9.30 3.68 18.57
C GLU A 291 -7.95 3.60 17.86
N THR A 292 -6.98 2.89 18.44
CA THR A 292 -5.68 2.65 17.79
C THR A 292 -5.86 1.93 16.45
N GLU A 293 -6.64 0.85 16.45
CA GLU A 293 -6.89 0.07 15.24
C GLU A 293 -7.69 0.85 14.19
N ARG A 294 -8.60 1.73 14.62
CA ARG A 294 -9.29 2.67 13.74
C ARG A 294 -8.31 3.64 13.08
N ILE A 295 -7.36 4.20 13.83
CA ILE A 295 -6.31 5.10 13.32
C ILE A 295 -5.41 4.39 12.28
N VAL A 296 -5.06 3.12 12.53
CA VAL A 296 -4.21 2.31 11.62
C VAL A 296 -4.98 1.85 10.36
N SER A 297 -6.30 1.96 10.33
CA SER A 297 -7.10 1.46 9.21
C SER A 297 -6.77 2.18 7.87
N PRO A 298 -6.79 1.45 6.74
CA PRO A 298 -6.64 2.06 5.41
C PRO A 298 -7.67 3.16 5.14
N GLU A 299 -8.90 2.94 5.60
CA GLU A 299 -10.02 3.89 5.43
C GLU A 299 -9.76 5.24 6.09
N HIS A 300 -9.16 5.23 7.30
CA HIS A 300 -8.78 6.45 7.99
C HIS A 300 -7.70 7.22 7.23
N THR A 301 -6.67 6.52 6.76
CA THR A 301 -5.62 7.12 5.94
C THR A 301 -6.20 7.72 4.64
N ASP A 302 -7.10 6.99 3.98
CA ASP A 302 -7.77 7.43 2.76
C ASP A 302 -8.69 8.64 2.99
N TRP A 303 -9.39 8.68 4.13
CA TRP A 303 -10.21 9.83 4.52
C TRP A 303 -9.36 11.07 4.71
N LEU A 304 -8.20 10.95 5.39
CA LEU A 304 -7.24 12.04 5.57
C LEU A 304 -6.71 12.55 4.22
N VAL A 305 -6.38 11.62 3.30
CA VAL A 305 -5.92 11.98 1.95
C VAL A 305 -6.98 12.76 1.16
N ARG A 306 -8.28 12.48 1.36
CA ARG A 306 -9.36 13.14 0.63
C ARG A 306 -9.79 14.49 1.19
N HIS A 307 -9.74 14.69 2.51
CA HIS A 307 -10.41 15.83 3.17
C HIS A 307 -9.46 16.83 3.85
N ARG A 308 -8.16 16.53 3.92
CA ARG A 308 -7.16 17.43 4.51
C ARG A 308 -6.09 17.89 3.51
N MET A 309 -6.45 17.90 2.23
CA MET A 309 -5.70 18.50 1.13
C MET A 309 -6.54 19.52 0.41
#